data_AF-A0A4Y8K0V5-F1
#
_entry.id   AF-A0A4Y8K0V5-F1
#
_cell.length_a   1.000
_cell.length_b   1.000
_cell.length_c   1.000
_cell.angle_alpha   90.00
_cell.angle_beta   90.00
_cell.angle_gamma   90.00
#
_symmetry.space_group_name_H-M   'P 1'
#
loop_
_entity.id
_entity.type
_entity.pdbx_description
1 polymer ?
#
loop_
_entity_poly.entity_id
_entity_poly.type
_entity_poly.pdbx_seq_one_letter_code
_entity_poly.pdbx_strand_id
1 'polypeptide(L)'
;MVTWFGRRPQRNEAPRLSARGAPQPTEKVDISSLAPGVQHFLGQAAYSELGEFESLARAVATAPNLAVKEGLSAAAGRALSKHHGLITEIRRRGHEPAVEMAPFVVSLDAFRAKTAGVNWHELLLSCYLVGGLLDDFFIRLSDGLPRDIGPRVAQLLGEDSGTDVLVHELQTAIENDQALGSQLAMWGRRLVGDTLLVARSAMPATDPTNDRAGSNESRIEPVFTELIAAHTRRMDGLGLTA
;
A
#
# COMPACT_ATOMS: atom_id res chain seq x y z
N MET A 1 -64.39 21.79 -41.79
CA MET A 1 -63.55 22.35 -40.71
C MET A 1 -63.06 21.16 -39.89
N VAL A 2 -61.86 20.64 -40.18
CA VAL A 2 -61.28 19.47 -39.51
C VAL A 2 -59.91 19.88 -38.97
N THR A 3 -59.78 19.83 -37.64
CA THR A 3 -58.63 20.28 -36.86
C THR A 3 -57.53 19.21 -36.84
N TRP A 4 -56.34 19.57 -37.30
CA TRP A 4 -55.12 18.77 -37.15
C TRP A 4 -54.41 19.18 -35.85
N PHE A 5 -54.28 18.24 -34.90
CA PHE A 5 -53.53 18.42 -33.66
C PHE A 5 -52.03 18.26 -33.93
N GLY A 6 -51.26 19.35 -33.82
CA GLY A 6 -49.81 19.32 -33.88
C GLY A 6 -49.20 18.68 -32.62
N ARG A 7 -48.46 17.59 -32.80
CA ARG A 7 -47.60 16.99 -31.77
C ARG A 7 -46.41 17.91 -31.48
N ARG A 8 -46.24 18.35 -30.23
CA ARG A 8 -45.02 19.01 -29.74
C ARG A 8 -43.94 17.94 -29.48
N PRO A 9 -42.66 18.16 -29.86
CA PRO A 9 -41.61 17.20 -29.58
C PRO A 9 -41.25 17.25 -28.09
N GLN A 10 -41.19 16.08 -27.46
CA GLN A 10 -40.77 15.91 -26.06
C GLN A 10 -39.26 16.12 -25.99
N ARG A 11 -38.82 17.16 -25.29
CA ARG A 11 -37.42 17.49 -25.11
C ARG A 11 -36.84 16.52 -24.07
N ASN A 12 -36.07 15.54 -24.51
CA ASN A 12 -35.32 14.65 -23.61
C ASN A 12 -34.21 15.47 -22.93
N GLU A 13 -34.41 15.81 -21.65
CA GLU A 13 -33.32 16.33 -20.82
C GLU A 13 -32.40 15.16 -20.44
N ALA A 14 -31.15 15.22 -20.88
CA ALA A 14 -30.13 14.26 -20.48
C ALA A 14 -29.85 14.41 -18.96
N PRO A 15 -29.67 13.29 -18.23
CA PRO A 15 -29.40 13.33 -16.79
C PRO A 15 -28.09 14.07 -16.53
N ARG A 16 -28.16 15.16 -15.78
CA ARG A 16 -26.98 15.91 -15.34
C ARG A 16 -26.30 15.13 -14.23
N LEU A 17 -25.08 14.68 -14.47
CA LEU A 17 -24.21 14.12 -13.45
C LEU A 17 -23.98 15.18 -12.38
N SER A 18 -24.46 14.91 -11.16
CA SER A 18 -24.15 15.74 -10.00
C SER A 18 -22.63 15.76 -9.80
N ALA A 19 -22.07 16.96 -9.61
CA ALA A 19 -20.67 17.11 -9.24
C ALA A 19 -20.37 16.26 -8.00
N ARG A 20 -19.26 15.54 -8.06
CA ARG A 20 -18.72 14.69 -6.99
C ARG A 20 -18.74 15.50 -5.68
N GLY A 21 -19.44 14.96 -4.67
CA GLY A 21 -19.72 15.64 -3.41
C GLY A 21 -18.45 16.17 -2.73
N ALA A 22 -18.62 17.29 -2.00
CA ALA A 22 -17.58 17.90 -1.20
C ALA A 22 -16.88 16.87 -0.29
N PRO A 23 -15.56 17.01 -0.03
CA PRO A 23 -14.84 16.11 0.85
C PRO A 23 -15.51 16.13 2.22
N GLN A 24 -16.18 15.03 2.58
CA GLN A 24 -16.68 14.88 3.94
C GLN A 24 -15.49 14.74 4.87
N PRO A 25 -15.55 15.31 6.10
CA PRO A 25 -14.56 15.04 7.11
C PRO A 25 -14.54 13.54 7.33
N THR A 26 -13.44 12.88 6.98
CA THR A 26 -13.22 11.48 7.34
C THR A 26 -13.17 11.44 8.85
N GLU A 27 -14.21 10.91 9.48
CA GLU A 27 -14.14 10.47 10.86
C GLU A 27 -12.93 9.54 10.92
N LYS A 28 -11.86 9.96 11.63
CA LYS A 28 -10.65 9.15 11.76
C LYS A 28 -11.08 7.84 12.40
N VAL A 29 -11.21 6.81 11.58
CA VAL A 29 -11.65 5.51 12.05
C VAL A 29 -10.60 4.98 13.00
N ASP A 30 -11.02 4.73 14.23
CA ASP A 30 -10.16 4.39 15.35
C ASP A 30 -9.62 2.96 15.22
N ILE A 31 -8.53 2.84 14.46
CA ILE A 31 -7.76 1.60 14.27
C ILE A 31 -7.03 1.18 15.56
N SER A 32 -7.03 2.02 16.61
CA SER A 32 -6.22 1.75 17.80
C SER A 32 -6.58 0.42 18.48
N SER A 33 -7.85 0.04 18.41
CA SER A 33 -8.37 -1.24 18.92
C SER A 33 -8.03 -2.46 18.07
N LEU A 34 -7.45 -2.26 16.88
CA LEU A 34 -7.08 -3.30 15.91
C LEU A 34 -5.56 -3.55 15.85
N ALA A 35 -4.76 -2.79 16.60
CA ALA A 35 -3.33 -3.05 16.67
C ALA A 35 -3.04 -4.37 17.41
N PRO A 36 -2.12 -5.19 16.89
CA PRO A 36 -1.68 -6.40 17.57
C PRO A 36 -0.77 -6.04 18.76
N GLY A 37 -0.26 -7.06 19.46
CA GLY A 37 0.81 -6.84 20.43
C GLY A 37 2.04 -6.19 19.80
N VAL A 38 2.76 -5.37 20.57
CA VAL A 38 3.92 -4.57 20.09
C VAL A 38 4.95 -5.44 19.37
N GLN A 39 5.26 -6.62 19.91
CA GLN A 39 6.22 -7.56 19.33
C GLN A 39 5.76 -8.09 17.97
N HIS A 40 4.49 -8.47 17.86
CA HIS A 40 3.89 -8.93 16.61
C HIS A 40 3.94 -7.83 15.54
N PHE A 41 3.54 -6.60 15.91
CA PHE A 41 3.66 -5.44 15.03
C PHE A 41 5.11 -5.28 14.53
N LEU A 42 6.07 -5.20 15.46
CA LEU A 42 7.45 -4.90 15.13
C LEU A 42 8.10 -6.01 14.30
N GLY A 43 7.82 -7.27 14.62
CA GLY A 43 8.33 -8.42 13.86
C GLY A 43 7.84 -8.43 12.42
N GLN A 44 6.55 -8.17 12.20
CA GLN A 44 6.00 -8.14 10.84
C GLN A 44 6.50 -6.94 10.06
N ALA A 45 6.41 -5.73 10.63
CA ALA A 45 6.88 -4.51 9.98
C ALA A 45 8.38 -4.61 9.64
N ALA A 46 9.21 -5.12 10.57
CA ALA A 46 10.64 -5.25 10.33
C ALA A 46 10.94 -6.21 9.17
N TYR A 47 10.22 -7.34 9.08
CA TYR A 47 10.45 -8.28 7.98
C TYR A 47 9.84 -7.79 6.65
N SER A 48 8.75 -7.02 6.68
CA SER A 48 8.21 -6.32 5.51
C SER A 48 9.23 -5.34 4.93
N GLU A 49 9.84 -4.48 5.75
CA GLU A 49 10.88 -3.53 5.31
C GLU A 49 12.14 -4.22 4.77
N LEU A 50 12.54 -5.34 5.39
CA LEU A 50 13.66 -6.14 4.87
C LEU A 50 13.34 -6.71 3.48
N GLY A 51 12.11 -7.19 3.29
CA GLY A 51 11.62 -7.69 2.01
C GLY A 51 11.54 -6.61 0.92
N GLU A 52 11.16 -5.39 1.30
CA GLU A 52 11.17 -4.23 0.39
C GLU A 52 12.61 -3.89 -0.03
N PHE A 53 13.54 -3.84 0.92
CA PHE A 53 14.97 -3.68 0.63
C PHE A 53 15.48 -4.74 -0.35
N GLU A 54 15.16 -6.02 -0.15
CA GLU A 54 15.58 -7.10 -1.05
C GLU A 54 15.03 -6.94 -2.48
N SER A 55 13.79 -6.46 -2.60
CA SER A 55 13.12 -6.22 -3.88
C SER A 55 13.77 -5.04 -4.62
N LEU A 56 14.00 -3.94 -3.91
CA LEU A 56 14.72 -2.77 -4.43
C LEU A 56 16.17 -3.13 -4.81
N ALA A 57 16.88 -3.91 -3.99
CA ALA A 57 18.24 -4.37 -4.29
C ALA A 57 18.28 -5.21 -5.57
N ARG A 58 17.25 -6.02 -5.84
CA ARG A 58 17.12 -6.76 -7.11
C ARG A 58 16.90 -5.81 -8.29
N ALA A 59 16.10 -4.77 -8.11
CA ALA A 59 15.90 -3.73 -9.14
C ALA A 59 17.21 -2.97 -9.42
N VAL A 60 17.99 -2.63 -8.38
CA VAL A 60 19.34 -2.04 -8.47
C VAL A 60 20.27 -2.94 -9.28
N ALA A 61 20.29 -4.24 -9.00
CA ALA A 61 21.19 -5.18 -9.67
C ALA A 61 20.95 -5.28 -11.18
N THR A 62 19.71 -5.03 -11.62
CA THR A 62 19.25 -5.17 -13.00
C THR A 62 18.92 -3.83 -13.67
N ALA A 63 19.25 -2.71 -13.03
CA ALA A 63 19.00 -1.37 -13.54
C ALA A 63 19.68 -1.12 -14.90
N PRO A 64 19.03 -0.40 -15.84
CA PRO A 64 19.50 -0.24 -17.22
C PRO A 64 20.74 0.68 -17.35
N ASN A 65 20.97 1.57 -16.38
CA ASN A 65 22.09 2.51 -16.39
C ASN A 65 22.49 2.93 -14.97
N LEU A 66 23.60 3.67 -14.87
CA LEU A 66 24.19 4.08 -13.59
C LEU A 66 23.33 5.11 -12.83
N ALA A 67 22.69 6.06 -13.51
CA ALA A 67 21.86 7.08 -12.87
C ALA A 67 20.63 6.44 -12.19
N VAL A 68 20.00 5.49 -12.87
CA VAL A 68 18.89 4.71 -12.29
C VAL A 68 19.39 3.86 -11.13
N LYS A 69 20.58 3.26 -11.24
CA LYS A 69 21.18 2.48 -10.16
C LYS A 69 21.43 3.34 -8.92
N GLU A 70 21.91 4.57 -9.08
CA GLU A 70 22.12 5.52 -7.99
C GLU A 70 20.81 5.80 -7.25
N GLY A 71 19.76 6.22 -7.98
CA GLY A 71 18.46 6.50 -7.38
C GLY A 71 17.86 5.28 -6.66
N LEU A 72 17.83 4.13 -7.32
CA LEU A 72 17.26 2.90 -6.72
C LEU A 72 18.06 2.44 -5.50
N SER A 73 19.39 2.66 -5.49
CA SER A 73 20.22 2.32 -4.34
C SER A 73 19.90 3.20 -3.12
N ALA A 74 19.52 4.46 -3.34
CA ALA A 74 19.06 5.35 -2.28
C ALA A 74 17.72 4.88 -1.69
N ALA A 75 16.76 4.49 -2.53
CA ALA A 75 15.50 3.90 -2.08
C ALA A 75 15.74 2.61 -1.27
N ALA A 76 16.58 1.70 -1.77
CA ALA A 76 16.95 0.48 -1.05
C ALA A 76 17.59 0.81 0.32
N GLY A 77 18.50 1.79 0.37
CA GLY A 77 19.12 2.23 1.62
C GLY A 77 18.14 2.78 2.65
N ARG A 78 17.05 3.42 2.20
CA ARG A 78 15.98 3.93 3.07
C ARG A 78 15.12 2.79 3.64
N ALA A 79 14.70 1.83 2.82
CA ALA A 79 14.00 0.63 3.30
C ALA A 79 14.86 -0.13 4.33
N LEU A 80 16.16 -0.29 4.07
CA LEU A 80 17.08 -0.92 5.02
C LEU A 80 17.23 -0.11 6.32
N SER A 81 17.23 1.22 6.25
CA SER A 81 17.25 2.09 7.42
C SER A 81 15.98 1.92 8.28
N LYS A 82 14.80 1.86 7.66
CA LYS A 82 13.53 1.56 8.35
C LYS A 82 13.60 0.19 9.05
N HIS A 83 14.02 -0.85 8.34
CA HIS A 83 14.26 -2.17 8.91
C HIS A 83 15.19 -2.11 10.14
N HIS A 84 16.34 -1.44 10.04
CA HIS A 84 17.30 -1.31 11.13
C HIS A 84 16.75 -0.57 12.36
N GLY A 85 15.94 0.47 12.16
CA GLY A 85 15.33 1.17 13.29
C GLY A 85 14.23 0.33 13.95
N LEU A 86 13.46 -0.46 13.20
CA LEU A 86 12.48 -1.41 13.77
C LEU A 86 13.15 -2.48 14.63
N ILE A 87 14.23 -3.11 14.14
CA ILE A 87 14.96 -4.10 14.96
C ILE A 87 15.66 -3.46 16.18
N THR A 88 16.00 -2.17 16.09
CA THR A 88 16.52 -1.42 17.25
C THR A 88 15.43 -1.25 18.31
N GLU A 89 14.19 -0.97 17.92
CA GLU A 89 13.06 -0.90 18.86
C GLU A 89 12.68 -2.26 19.45
N ILE A 90 12.86 -3.36 18.71
CA ILE A 90 12.75 -4.74 19.25
C ILE A 90 13.80 -4.97 20.34
N ARG A 91 15.07 -4.70 20.04
CA ARG A 91 16.18 -4.87 21.00
C ARG A 91 16.04 -4.01 22.25
N ARG A 92 15.58 -2.76 22.09
CA ARG A 92 15.32 -1.84 23.20
C ARG A 92 14.32 -2.41 24.23
N ARG A 93 13.46 -3.33 23.80
CA ARG A 93 12.46 -4.01 24.63
C ARG A 93 12.94 -5.35 25.18
N GLY A 94 14.20 -5.72 24.95
CA GLY A 94 14.79 -6.96 25.44
C GLY A 94 14.44 -8.19 24.60
N HIS A 95 13.96 -8.01 23.37
CA HIS A 95 13.61 -9.09 22.45
C HIS A 95 14.69 -9.27 21.37
N GLU A 96 14.76 -10.48 20.80
CA GLU A 96 15.71 -10.79 19.72
C GLU A 96 15.03 -10.65 18.35
N PRO A 97 15.49 -9.75 17.45
CA PRO A 97 14.82 -9.47 16.18
C PRO A 97 14.54 -10.68 15.32
N ALA A 98 15.51 -11.60 15.18
CA ALA A 98 15.33 -12.80 14.37
C ALA A 98 14.19 -13.69 14.90
N VAL A 99 13.99 -13.74 16.22
CA VAL A 99 12.90 -14.51 16.84
C VAL A 99 11.55 -13.84 16.59
N GLU A 100 11.47 -12.51 16.75
CA GLU A 100 10.22 -11.78 16.54
C GLU A 100 9.79 -11.73 15.06
N MET A 101 10.74 -11.76 14.13
CA MET A 101 10.48 -11.77 12.69
C MET A 101 10.17 -13.17 12.14
N ALA A 102 10.69 -14.23 12.77
CA ALA A 102 10.55 -15.61 12.28
C ALA A 102 9.12 -16.05 11.92
N PRO A 103 8.07 -15.70 12.69
CA PRO A 103 6.70 -16.11 12.39
C PRO A 103 6.18 -15.61 11.03
N PHE A 104 6.74 -14.52 10.51
CA PHE A 104 6.27 -13.85 9.28
C PHE A 104 7.04 -14.26 8.04
N VAL A 105 8.14 -15.00 8.19
CA VAL A 105 9.05 -15.36 7.09
C VAL A 105 8.32 -16.06 5.96
N VAL A 106 7.63 -17.17 6.27
CA VAL A 106 6.99 -18.01 5.25
C VAL A 106 5.91 -17.25 4.48
N SER A 107 5.07 -16.47 5.17
CA SER A 107 3.96 -15.76 4.54
C SER A 107 4.43 -14.56 3.72
N LEU A 108 5.39 -13.78 4.22
CA LEU A 108 5.93 -12.61 3.52
C LEU A 108 6.88 -13.01 2.38
N ASP A 109 7.62 -14.12 2.48
CA ASP A 109 8.36 -14.70 1.35
C ASP A 109 7.42 -15.16 0.23
N ALA A 110 6.35 -15.89 0.58
CA ALA A 110 5.37 -16.32 -0.41
C ALA A 110 4.66 -15.14 -1.08
N PHE A 111 4.36 -14.09 -0.31
CA PHE A 111 3.79 -12.85 -0.85
C PHE A 111 4.77 -12.13 -1.79
N ARG A 112 6.03 -11.95 -1.40
CA ARG A 112 7.05 -11.33 -2.28
C ARG A 112 7.26 -12.11 -3.55
N ALA A 113 7.32 -13.44 -3.47
CA ALA A 113 7.45 -14.29 -4.66
C ALA A 113 6.28 -14.09 -5.64
N LYS A 114 5.05 -13.92 -5.12
CA LYS A 114 3.85 -13.66 -5.95
C LYS A 114 3.79 -12.25 -6.52
N THR A 115 4.47 -11.29 -5.89
CA THR A 115 4.43 -9.86 -6.24
C THR A 115 5.72 -9.35 -6.86
N ALA A 116 6.72 -10.21 -7.11
CA ALA A 116 7.98 -9.81 -7.71
C ALA A 116 7.88 -9.34 -9.18
N GLY A 117 6.76 -9.66 -9.86
CA GLY A 117 6.57 -9.38 -11.28
C GLY A 117 7.38 -10.32 -12.18
N VAL A 118 7.09 -10.32 -13.48
CA VAL A 118 7.81 -11.13 -14.48
C VAL A 118 8.92 -10.36 -15.19
N ASN A 119 8.94 -9.04 -15.05
CA ASN A 119 9.93 -8.17 -15.67
C ASN A 119 10.31 -7.02 -14.73
N TRP A 120 11.31 -6.23 -15.13
CA TRP A 120 11.85 -5.17 -14.30
C TRP A 120 10.87 -4.03 -14.00
N HIS A 121 10.01 -3.65 -14.96
CA HIS A 121 9.00 -2.60 -14.72
C HIS A 121 7.89 -3.07 -13.78
N GLU A 122 7.49 -4.34 -13.86
CA GLU A 122 6.57 -4.92 -12.88
C GLU A 122 7.19 -4.98 -11.48
N LEU A 123 8.48 -5.31 -11.37
CA LEU A 123 9.20 -5.25 -10.09
C LEU A 123 9.22 -3.83 -9.52
N LEU A 124 9.53 -2.82 -10.35
CA LEU A 124 9.50 -1.42 -9.91
C LEU A 124 8.10 -0.99 -9.48
N LEU A 125 7.07 -1.36 -10.24
CA LEU A 125 5.69 -1.04 -9.89
C LEU A 125 5.28 -1.71 -8.58
N SER A 126 5.73 -2.95 -8.34
CA SER A 126 5.52 -3.65 -7.08
C SER A 126 6.17 -2.91 -5.91
N CYS A 127 7.45 -2.55 -5.99
CA CYS A 127 8.11 -1.75 -4.95
C CYS A 127 7.36 -0.44 -4.65
N TYR A 128 6.96 0.28 -5.69
CA TYR A 128 6.25 1.56 -5.52
C TYR A 128 4.85 1.40 -4.88
N LEU A 129 4.05 0.42 -5.35
CA LEU A 129 2.67 0.27 -4.90
C LEU A 129 2.54 -0.55 -3.61
N VAL A 130 3.27 -1.67 -3.51
CA VAL A 130 3.24 -2.55 -2.33
C VAL A 130 3.93 -1.88 -1.16
N GLY A 131 5.14 -1.35 -1.37
CA GLY A 131 5.90 -0.64 -0.33
C GLY A 131 5.11 0.54 0.21
N GLY A 132 4.57 1.39 -0.68
CA GLY A 132 3.74 2.53 -0.26
C GLY A 132 2.46 2.13 0.49
N LEU A 133 1.77 1.07 0.07
CA LEU A 133 0.54 0.62 0.74
C LEU A 133 0.85 0.03 2.12
N LEU A 134 1.93 -0.76 2.25
CA LEU A 134 2.34 -1.32 3.53
C LEU A 134 2.86 -0.24 4.49
N ASP A 135 3.61 0.75 4.00
CA ASP A 135 4.00 1.95 4.75
C ASP A 135 2.77 2.65 5.32
N ASP A 136 1.79 3.01 4.46
CA ASP A 136 0.54 3.67 4.89
C ASP A 136 -0.19 2.84 5.96
N PHE A 137 -0.24 1.52 5.77
CA PHE A 137 -0.91 0.61 6.68
C PHE A 137 -0.21 0.54 8.04
N PHE A 138 1.09 0.29 8.08
CA PHE A 138 1.81 0.16 9.35
C PHE A 138 1.90 1.50 10.09
N ILE A 139 2.05 2.62 9.38
CA ILE A 139 1.96 3.96 9.99
C ILE A 139 0.62 4.12 10.69
N ARG A 140 -0.49 3.81 10.00
CA ARG A 140 -1.82 3.93 10.61
C ARG A 140 -2.03 2.93 11.75
N LEU A 141 -1.62 1.68 11.59
CA LEU A 141 -1.74 0.65 12.62
C LEU A 141 -0.95 1.01 13.89
N SER A 142 0.13 1.79 13.75
CA SER A 142 0.94 2.26 14.88
C SER A 142 0.19 3.20 15.84
N ASP A 143 -0.93 3.80 15.42
CA ASP A 143 -1.81 4.62 16.27
C ASP A 143 -2.42 3.81 17.44
N GLY A 144 -2.50 2.47 17.28
CA GLY A 144 -2.95 1.56 18.34
C GLY A 144 -1.89 1.05 19.29
N LEU A 145 -0.63 1.38 19.04
CA LEU A 145 0.45 0.97 19.92
C LEU A 145 0.57 1.89 21.15
N PRO A 146 1.22 1.44 22.23
CA PRO A 146 1.50 2.27 23.39
C PRO A 146 2.23 3.58 23.03
N ARG A 147 1.97 4.64 23.80
CA ARG A 147 2.46 6.01 23.54
C ARG A 147 3.99 6.13 23.49
N ASP A 148 4.72 5.22 24.13
CA ASP A 148 6.19 5.22 24.11
C ASP A 148 6.78 4.71 22.79
N ILE A 149 5.98 4.02 21.95
CA ILE A 149 6.44 3.38 20.72
C ILE A 149 5.70 3.80 19.46
N GLY A 150 4.36 3.91 19.51
CA GLY A 150 3.52 4.20 18.34
C GLY A 150 4.02 5.40 17.53
N PRO A 151 4.16 6.59 18.14
CA PRO A 151 4.64 7.78 17.44
C PRO A 151 6.05 7.64 16.85
N ARG A 152 6.95 6.88 17.49
CA ARG A 152 8.32 6.70 16.98
C ARG A 152 8.34 5.80 15.77
N VAL A 153 7.57 4.71 15.80
CA VAL A 153 7.46 3.79 14.67
C VAL A 153 6.74 4.46 13.50
N ALA A 154 5.68 5.22 13.77
CA ALA A 154 5.01 6.05 12.76
C ALA A 154 6.00 7.00 12.07
N GLN A 155 6.82 7.70 12.86
CA GLN A 155 7.82 8.61 12.35
C GLN A 155 8.87 7.89 11.48
N LEU A 156 9.39 6.76 11.97
CA LEU A 156 10.39 5.97 11.27
C LEU A 156 9.87 5.45 9.93
N LEU A 157 8.66 4.89 9.91
CA LEU A 157 8.05 4.36 8.68
C LEU A 157 7.64 5.48 7.73
N GLY A 158 7.28 6.64 8.27
CA GLY A 158 6.92 7.84 7.51
C GLY A 158 8.10 8.64 6.96
N GLU A 159 9.35 8.20 7.18
CA GLU A 159 10.51 8.79 6.51
C GLU A 159 10.39 8.60 4.99
N ASP A 160 10.89 9.58 4.24
CA ASP A 160 10.89 9.56 2.78
C ASP A 160 11.51 8.25 2.25
N SER A 161 10.74 7.50 1.46
CA SER A 161 11.12 6.22 0.86
C SER A 161 11.96 6.38 -0.42
N GLY A 162 12.15 7.60 -0.94
CA GLY A 162 13.00 7.86 -2.12
C GLY A 162 12.43 7.30 -3.43
N THR A 163 11.10 7.33 -3.58
CA THR A 163 10.39 6.67 -4.70
C THR A 163 10.42 7.43 -6.03
N ASP A 164 10.96 8.65 -6.05
CA ASP A 164 10.97 9.52 -7.25
C ASP A 164 11.59 8.85 -8.48
N VAL A 165 12.69 8.10 -8.29
CA VAL A 165 13.34 7.36 -9.39
C VAL A 165 12.44 6.23 -9.93
N LEU A 166 11.67 5.55 -9.07
CA LEU A 166 10.76 4.49 -9.49
C LEU A 166 9.63 5.09 -10.32
N VAL A 167 9.06 6.21 -9.84
CA VAL A 167 8.00 6.94 -10.53
C VAL A 167 8.48 7.42 -11.90
N HIS A 168 9.67 8.02 -11.96
CA HIS A 168 10.25 8.52 -13.21
C HIS A 168 10.44 7.42 -14.25
N GLU A 169 11.03 6.28 -13.86
CA GLU A 169 11.27 5.16 -14.78
C GLU A 169 9.95 4.52 -15.25
N LEU A 170 8.97 4.37 -14.35
CA LEU A 170 7.66 3.85 -14.71
C LEU A 170 6.92 4.76 -15.68
N GLN A 171 6.87 6.07 -15.42
CA GLN A 171 6.23 7.05 -16.30
C GLN A 171 6.90 7.06 -17.69
N THR A 172 8.23 7.10 -17.71
CA THR A 172 9.01 7.05 -18.97
C THR A 172 8.70 5.78 -19.76
N ALA A 173 8.61 4.63 -19.10
CA ALA A 173 8.28 3.37 -19.76
C ALA A 173 6.84 3.36 -20.32
N ILE A 174 5.88 3.88 -19.56
CA ILE A 174 4.46 3.97 -19.96
C ILE A 174 4.27 4.91 -21.16
N GLU A 175 4.98 6.04 -21.17
CA GLU A 175 4.93 7.02 -22.27
C GLU A 175 5.50 6.45 -23.57
N ASN A 176 6.54 5.62 -23.47
CA ASN A 176 7.20 5.01 -24.63
C ASN A 176 6.48 3.77 -25.16
N ASP A 177 5.73 3.05 -24.31
CA ASP A 177 5.03 1.82 -24.69
C ASP A 177 3.63 1.72 -24.03
N GLN A 178 2.60 2.01 -24.82
CA GLN A 178 1.20 1.94 -24.37
C GLN A 178 0.75 0.51 -24.01
N ALA A 179 1.31 -0.52 -24.66
CA ALA A 179 0.99 -1.90 -24.35
C ALA A 179 1.56 -2.30 -22.98
N LEU A 180 2.79 -1.88 -22.69
CA LEU A 180 3.39 -2.01 -21.36
C LEU A 180 2.55 -1.26 -20.31
N GLY A 181 2.13 -0.02 -20.58
CA GLY A 181 1.24 0.72 -19.68
C GLY A 181 -0.06 -0.04 -19.35
N SER A 182 -0.67 -0.69 -20.35
CA SER A 182 -1.87 -1.52 -20.14
C SER A 182 -1.58 -2.76 -19.28
N GLN A 183 -0.41 -3.38 -19.44
CA GLN A 183 0.04 -4.52 -18.62
C GLN A 183 0.30 -4.08 -17.17
N LEU A 184 1.01 -2.97 -16.98
CA LEU A 184 1.28 -2.39 -15.66
C LEU A 184 -0.01 -1.98 -14.94
N ALA A 185 -1.03 -1.48 -15.66
CA ALA A 185 -2.33 -1.21 -15.06
C ALA A 185 -3.01 -2.48 -14.53
N MET A 186 -2.98 -3.58 -15.30
CA MET A 186 -3.50 -4.88 -14.83
C MET A 186 -2.70 -5.43 -13.64
N TRP A 187 -1.37 -5.28 -13.69
CA TRP A 187 -0.48 -5.70 -12.61
C TRP A 187 -0.78 -4.93 -11.32
N GLY A 188 -0.86 -3.59 -11.37
CA GLY A 188 -1.18 -2.75 -10.23
C GLY A 188 -2.51 -3.13 -9.56
N ARG A 189 -3.57 -3.37 -10.35
CA ARG A 189 -4.87 -3.85 -9.83
C ARG A 189 -4.80 -5.22 -9.17
N ARG A 190 -3.89 -6.10 -9.62
CA ARG A 190 -3.70 -7.41 -8.99
C ARG A 190 -3.00 -7.27 -7.63
N LEU A 191 -2.03 -6.35 -7.51
CA LEU A 191 -1.23 -6.16 -6.30
C LEU A 191 -2.05 -5.72 -5.09
N VAL A 192 -3.08 -4.87 -5.27
CA VAL A 192 -3.84 -4.34 -4.12
C VAL A 192 -4.49 -5.45 -3.28
N GLY A 193 -5.09 -6.45 -3.94
CA GLY A 193 -5.77 -7.55 -3.24
C GLY A 193 -4.79 -8.39 -2.40
N ASP A 194 -3.69 -8.81 -3.01
CA ASP A 194 -2.65 -9.60 -2.33
C ASP A 194 -2.03 -8.80 -1.17
N THR A 195 -1.85 -7.48 -1.33
CA THR A 195 -1.27 -6.62 -0.28
C THR A 195 -2.25 -6.39 0.87
N LEU A 196 -3.55 -6.22 0.61
CA LEU A 196 -4.57 -6.11 1.66
C LEU A 196 -4.69 -7.39 2.49
N LEU A 197 -4.40 -8.57 1.92
CA LEU A 197 -4.32 -9.81 2.69
C LEU A 197 -3.15 -9.81 3.67
N VAL A 198 -2.00 -9.23 3.30
CA VAL A 198 -0.86 -9.03 4.21
C VAL A 198 -1.20 -8.01 5.30
N ALA A 199 -1.85 -6.90 4.94
CA ALA A 199 -2.33 -5.93 5.93
C ALA A 199 -3.31 -6.59 6.91
N ARG A 200 -4.22 -7.43 6.41
CA ARG A 200 -5.20 -8.14 7.24
C ARG A 200 -4.56 -9.10 8.23
N SER A 201 -3.47 -9.77 7.84
CA SER A 201 -2.78 -10.75 8.69
C SER A 201 -2.03 -10.11 9.86
N ALA A 202 -1.70 -8.82 9.77
CA ALA A 202 -1.07 -8.06 10.85
C ALA A 202 -2.04 -7.65 11.96
N MET A 203 -3.35 -7.75 11.71
CA MET A 203 -4.38 -7.45 12.70
C MET A 203 -4.79 -8.73 13.44
N PRO A 204 -5.21 -8.63 14.72
CA PRO A 204 -5.70 -9.77 15.48
C PRO A 204 -6.79 -10.55 14.73
N ALA A 205 -6.77 -11.87 14.88
CA ALA A 205 -7.85 -12.72 14.38
C ALA A 205 -9.17 -12.30 15.05
N THR A 206 -10.21 -12.12 14.25
CA THR A 206 -11.57 -11.95 14.74
C THR A 206 -12.08 -13.32 15.20
N ASP A 207 -12.36 -13.47 16.50
CA ASP A 207 -13.00 -14.67 17.02
C ASP A 207 -14.48 -14.69 16.58
N PRO A 208 -14.88 -15.58 15.66
CA PRO A 208 -16.23 -15.59 15.10
C PRO A 208 -17.31 -15.96 16.13
N THR A 209 -16.92 -16.43 17.32
CA THR A 209 -17.86 -16.77 18.41
C THR A 209 -18.17 -15.59 19.34
N ASN A 210 -17.52 -14.45 19.12
CA ASN A 210 -17.64 -13.27 19.96
C ASN A 210 -18.38 -12.17 19.19
N ASP A 211 -19.43 -11.56 19.77
CA ASP A 211 -20.23 -10.48 19.14
C ASP A 211 -19.37 -9.27 18.71
N ARG A 212 -18.14 -9.16 19.24
CA ARG A 212 -17.12 -8.19 18.84
C ARG A 212 -16.55 -8.42 17.43
N ALA A 213 -16.72 -9.59 16.82
CA ALA A 213 -16.21 -9.87 15.47
C ALA A 213 -16.89 -8.99 14.40
N GLY A 214 -18.23 -8.87 14.46
CA GLY A 214 -18.96 -7.97 13.56
C GLY A 214 -18.60 -6.49 13.77
N SER A 215 -18.31 -6.10 15.02
CA SER A 215 -17.84 -4.76 15.35
C SER A 215 -16.39 -4.49 14.93
N ASN A 216 -15.53 -5.51 14.82
CA ASN A 216 -14.15 -5.35 14.39
C ASN A 216 -14.07 -5.26 12.86
N GLU A 217 -14.83 -6.08 12.14
CA GLU A 217 -14.85 -6.04 10.67
C GLU A 217 -15.39 -4.69 10.15
N SER A 218 -16.43 -4.14 10.79
CA SER A 218 -16.93 -2.80 10.45
C SER A 218 -15.94 -1.66 10.74
N ARG A 219 -14.95 -1.88 11.61
CA ARG A 219 -13.85 -0.93 11.87
C ARG A 219 -12.68 -1.10 10.91
N ILE A 220 -12.52 -2.28 10.30
CA ILE A 220 -11.46 -2.57 9.31
C ILE A 220 -11.82 -1.98 7.95
N GLU A 221 -13.10 -2.04 7.55
CA GLU A 221 -13.56 -1.60 6.23
C GLU A 221 -13.13 -0.15 5.87
N PRO A 222 -13.26 0.85 6.76
CA PRO A 222 -12.81 2.20 6.45
C PRO A 222 -11.29 2.32 6.29
N VAL A 223 -10.52 1.54 7.07
CA VAL A 223 -9.06 1.49 6.94
C VAL A 223 -8.67 1.01 5.55
N PHE A 224 -9.28 -0.08 5.10
CA PHE A 224 -8.98 -0.66 3.80
C PHE A 224 -9.47 0.24 2.66
N THR A 225 -10.60 0.92 2.85
CA THR A 225 -11.10 1.93 1.91
C THR A 225 -10.09 3.05 1.69
N GLU A 226 -9.48 3.57 2.75
CA GLU A 226 -8.46 4.61 2.65
C GLU A 226 -7.16 4.11 2.01
N LEU A 227 -6.72 2.88 2.30
CA LEU A 227 -5.57 2.25 1.66
C LEU A 227 -5.79 2.04 0.16
N ILE A 228 -6.98 1.57 -0.23
CA ILE A 228 -7.37 1.44 -1.64
C ILE A 228 -7.36 2.81 -2.31
N ALA A 229 -7.91 3.83 -1.66
CA ALA A 229 -7.90 5.19 -2.21
C ALA A 229 -6.47 5.74 -2.38
N ALA A 230 -5.55 5.45 -1.45
CA ALA A 230 -4.14 5.80 -1.59
C ALA A 230 -3.46 5.06 -2.74
N HIS A 231 -3.72 3.76 -2.88
CA HIS A 231 -3.26 2.95 -4.01
C HIS A 231 -3.78 3.50 -5.35
N THR A 232 -5.07 3.82 -5.47
CA THR A 232 -5.65 4.44 -6.66
C THR A 232 -4.97 5.77 -6.99
N ARG A 233 -4.69 6.62 -6.00
CA ARG A 233 -3.93 7.87 -6.24
C ARG A 233 -2.52 7.61 -6.76
N ARG A 234 -1.82 6.58 -6.26
CA ARG A 234 -0.49 6.19 -6.77
C ARG A 234 -0.57 5.70 -8.22
N MET A 235 -1.58 4.90 -8.56
CA MET A 235 -1.85 4.44 -9.93
C MET A 235 -2.14 5.61 -10.87
N ASP A 236 -3.08 6.49 -10.49
CA ASP A 236 -3.46 7.67 -11.26
C ASP A 236 -2.26 8.60 -11.48
N GLY A 237 -1.39 8.75 -10.46
CA GLY A 237 -0.15 9.53 -10.56
C GLY A 237 0.87 8.99 -11.58
N LEU A 238 0.78 7.71 -11.94
CA LEU A 238 1.54 7.10 -13.03
C LEU A 238 0.81 7.16 -14.38
N GLY A 239 -0.39 7.73 -14.43
CA GLY A 239 -1.25 7.68 -15.62
C GLY A 239 -1.90 6.31 -15.86
N LEU A 240 -1.89 5.43 -14.85
CA LEU A 240 -2.50 4.11 -14.92
C LEU A 240 -3.92 4.16 -14.36
N THR A 241 -4.88 3.56 -15.05
CA THR A 241 -6.24 3.41 -14.51
C THR A 241 -6.27 2.27 -13.49
N ALA A 242 -6.64 2.59 -12.25
CA ALA A 242 -6.95 1.60 -11.22
C ALA A 242 -8.26 0.84 -11.47
#